data_AF-A0A076MP59-F1
#
_entry.id   AF-A0A076MP59-F1
#
_cell.length_a   1.000
_cell.length_b   1.000
_cell.length_c   1.000
_cell.angle_alpha   90.00
_cell.angle_beta   90.00
_cell.angle_gamma   90.00
#
_symmetry.space_group_name_H-M   'P 1'
#
loop_
_entity.id
_entity.type
_entity.pdbx_description
1 polymer ?
#
loop_
_entity_poly.entity_id
_entity_poly.type
_entity_poly.pdbx_seq_one_letter_code
_entity_poly.pdbx_strand_id
1 'polypeptide(L)'
;MTRIGFFGILGSGNLGNDGSLDAVLSHVRERYPDAELGFLAMGPEQLTARYGAPATHLQWYEPHAGDATGLRAAGLKVLGKLLDPFRTLAWVRNYDVVIVPGMGVLEATLPLRPWALPYSLFWLGATARLTGTRVALVSAGADVVRKRATRWVITRAARLAHYRSYRDEHSRQAMARMGVDVSADAVFPDLAFGLADPEPRSSTGAVGVGVMAFHGGNDDRAHADEINRAYLSTVKRFVRLLADEGRPIRLFTGDVADDDVPAEIIAAVPGADITAEPLTSLQDLMRRMAEVDVVVATRYHNVLCALKTAKPTISLGYARKNDVLMSAMGLGEFCQSAREPDFDRLVAQFRELEDRREELTAVLKERNRVMSERLERQFAIMSESVVEGSRT
;
A
#
# COMPACT_ATOMS: atom_id res chain seq x y z
N MET A 1 5.67 -19.36 24.28
CA MET A 1 5.02 -18.15 23.73
C MET A 1 5.67 -17.85 22.39
N THR A 2 4.92 -17.65 21.31
CA THR A 2 5.52 -17.41 19.98
C THR A 2 5.83 -15.92 19.83
N ARG A 3 7.06 -15.61 19.40
CA ARG A 3 7.52 -14.23 19.19
C ARG A 3 7.47 -13.89 17.71
N ILE A 4 6.63 -12.92 17.35
CA ILE A 4 6.35 -12.54 15.95
C ILE A 4 6.81 -11.09 15.72
N GLY A 5 7.77 -10.94 14.83
CA GLY A 5 8.27 -9.64 14.39
C GLY A 5 7.57 -9.16 13.12
N PHE A 6 7.40 -7.85 12.98
CA PHE A 6 6.93 -7.20 11.75
C PHE A 6 8.00 -6.27 11.19
N PHE A 7 8.17 -6.29 9.87
CA PHE A 7 9.29 -5.59 9.23
C PHE A 7 8.86 -4.82 7.98
N GLY A 8 9.34 -3.58 7.84
CA GLY A 8 9.27 -2.82 6.58
C GLY A 8 8.90 -1.35 6.74
N ILE A 9 8.28 -0.75 5.72
CA ILE A 9 7.86 0.66 5.73
C ILE A 9 6.51 0.79 6.43
N LEU A 10 6.53 0.63 7.75
CA LEU A 10 5.37 0.63 8.63
C LEU A 10 5.44 1.83 9.60
N GLY A 11 4.29 2.40 9.94
CA GLY A 11 4.16 3.59 10.80
C GLY A 11 4.69 4.87 10.16
N SER A 12 4.87 4.88 8.83
CA SER A 12 5.53 5.99 8.12
C SER A 12 4.58 7.11 7.69
N GLY A 13 3.27 6.97 7.96
CA GLY A 13 2.22 7.87 7.45
C GLY A 13 1.62 7.44 6.10
N ASN A 14 2.10 6.34 5.49
CA ASN A 14 1.46 5.74 4.33
C ASN A 14 0.34 4.79 4.77
N LEU A 15 -0.92 5.23 4.63
CA LEU A 15 -2.09 4.48 5.11
C LEU A 15 -2.16 3.07 4.52
N GLY A 16 -1.72 2.89 3.27
CA GLY A 16 -1.73 1.62 2.57
C GLY A 16 -0.88 0.51 3.22
N ASN A 17 0.37 0.84 3.52
CA ASN A 17 1.27 -0.10 4.20
C ASN A 17 0.77 -0.43 5.61
N ASP A 18 0.26 0.58 6.32
CA ASP A 18 -0.26 0.41 7.68
C ASP A 18 -1.56 -0.42 7.70
N GLY A 19 -2.41 -0.27 6.68
CA GLY A 19 -3.59 -1.11 6.51
C GLY A 19 -3.27 -2.56 6.13
N SER A 20 -2.21 -2.80 5.34
CA SER A 20 -1.70 -4.17 5.12
C SER A 20 -1.20 -4.80 6.41
N LEU A 21 -0.52 -4.02 7.26
CA LEU A 21 -0.10 -4.44 8.59
C LEU A 21 -1.30 -4.73 9.49
N ASP A 22 -2.31 -3.85 9.52
CA ASP A 22 -3.54 -4.04 10.31
C ASP A 22 -4.23 -5.37 9.97
N ALA A 23 -4.37 -5.70 8.69
CA ALA A 23 -5.01 -6.93 8.25
C ALA A 23 -4.30 -8.18 8.78
N VAL A 24 -2.96 -8.19 8.69
CA VAL A 24 -2.16 -9.32 9.21
C VAL A 24 -2.15 -9.34 10.74
N LEU A 25 -2.08 -8.18 11.40
CA LEU A 25 -2.11 -8.09 12.85
C LEU A 25 -3.45 -8.58 13.42
N SER A 26 -4.58 -8.26 12.78
CA SER A 26 -5.89 -8.79 13.19
C SER A 26 -5.89 -10.32 13.16
N HIS A 27 -5.44 -10.93 12.06
CA HIS A 27 -5.31 -12.39 11.96
C HIS A 27 -4.37 -12.97 13.03
N VAL A 28 -3.21 -12.37 13.23
CA VAL A 28 -2.22 -12.85 14.21
C VAL A 28 -2.76 -12.77 15.64
N ARG A 29 -3.43 -11.67 16.00
CA ARG A 29 -4.00 -11.50 17.35
C ARG A 29 -5.18 -12.44 17.61
N GLU A 30 -5.99 -12.72 16.60
CA GLU A 30 -7.10 -13.67 16.71
C GLU A 30 -6.59 -15.11 16.86
N ARG A 31 -5.62 -15.51 16.03
CA ARG A 31 -5.10 -16.89 15.98
C ARG A 31 -4.07 -17.19 17.07
N TYR A 32 -3.29 -16.19 17.47
CA TYR A 32 -2.20 -16.30 18.44
C TYR A 32 -2.31 -15.17 19.48
N PRO A 33 -3.34 -15.20 20.36
CA PRO A 33 -3.60 -14.14 21.33
C PRO A 33 -2.43 -13.92 22.31
N ASP A 34 -1.68 -14.98 22.60
CA ASP A 34 -0.48 -14.94 23.44
C ASP A 34 0.80 -14.69 22.63
N ALA A 35 0.75 -14.17 21.40
CA ALA A 35 1.97 -13.86 20.66
C ALA A 35 2.64 -12.59 21.21
N GLU A 36 3.95 -12.65 21.46
CA GLU A 36 4.73 -11.44 21.72
C GLU A 36 5.06 -10.76 20.39
N LEU A 37 4.64 -9.50 20.26
CA LEU A 37 4.82 -8.74 19.03
C LEU A 37 6.01 -7.80 19.12
N GLY A 38 6.63 -7.50 17.99
CA GLY A 38 7.50 -6.34 17.88
C GLY A 38 7.77 -5.93 16.44
N PHE A 39 8.37 -4.75 16.28
CA PHE A 39 8.48 -4.09 14.98
C PHE A 39 9.91 -3.63 14.69
N LEU A 40 10.35 -3.81 13.45
CA LEU A 40 11.53 -3.16 12.89
C LEU A 40 11.09 -2.38 11.64
N ALA A 41 10.86 -1.08 11.83
CA ALA A 41 10.06 -0.28 10.90
C ALA A 41 10.55 1.18 10.79
N MET A 42 10.00 1.90 9.81
CA MET A 42 10.36 3.30 9.52
C MET A 42 9.71 4.30 10.49
N GLY A 43 8.58 3.96 11.12
CA GLY A 43 7.92 4.81 12.12
C GLY A 43 7.59 4.07 13.42
N PRO A 44 8.62 3.67 14.20
CA PRO A 44 8.43 2.87 15.40
C PRO A 44 7.64 3.58 16.51
N GLU A 45 7.71 4.90 16.63
CA GLU A 45 6.95 5.67 17.63
C GLU A 45 5.45 5.53 17.40
N GLN A 46 5.00 5.63 16.15
CA GLN A 46 3.59 5.45 15.77
C GLN A 46 3.12 4.02 16.06
N LEU A 47 3.94 3.02 15.72
CA LEU A 47 3.62 1.61 15.97
C LEU A 47 3.56 1.28 17.46
N THR A 48 4.47 1.83 18.25
CA THR A 48 4.47 1.65 19.72
C THR A 48 3.22 2.27 20.32
N ALA A 49 2.89 3.50 19.94
CA ALA A 49 1.70 4.19 20.44
C ALA A 49 0.40 3.47 20.04
N ARG A 50 0.33 2.95 18.80
CA ARG A 50 -0.88 2.31 18.27
C ARG A 50 -1.08 0.87 18.73
N TYR A 51 -0.02 0.09 18.87
CA TYR A 51 -0.12 -1.35 19.14
C TYR A 51 0.41 -1.77 20.51
N GLY A 52 1.04 -0.88 21.27
CA GLY A 52 1.54 -1.17 22.62
C GLY A 52 2.68 -2.19 22.65
N ALA A 53 3.39 -2.39 21.54
CA ALA A 53 4.47 -3.38 21.41
C ALA A 53 5.80 -2.72 21.02
N PRO A 54 6.95 -3.30 21.40
CA PRO A 54 8.26 -2.73 21.14
C PRO A 54 8.52 -2.53 19.64
N ALA A 55 8.90 -1.31 19.26
CA ALA A 55 9.27 -0.99 17.89
C ALA A 55 10.67 -0.35 17.84
N THR A 56 11.44 -0.70 16.80
CA THR A 56 12.79 -0.21 16.56
C THR A 56 12.90 0.39 15.16
N HIS A 57 13.69 1.45 15.03
CA HIS A 57 14.01 2.08 13.74
C HIS A 57 14.72 1.11 12.80
N LEU A 58 14.12 0.89 11.63
CA LEU A 58 14.61 0.02 10.56
C LEU A 58 16.00 0.42 10.07
N GLN A 59 16.24 1.73 9.94
CA GLN A 59 17.55 2.25 9.55
C GLN A 59 18.14 3.04 10.72
N TRP A 60 19.39 2.74 11.09
CA TRP A 60 20.06 3.40 12.21
C TRP A 60 20.16 4.91 12.02
N TYR A 61 20.32 5.34 10.77
CA TYR A 61 20.46 6.75 10.43
C TYR A 61 19.21 7.58 10.75
N GLU A 62 17.99 7.03 10.67
CA GLU A 62 16.74 7.82 10.79
C GLU A 62 16.61 8.63 12.08
N PRO A 63 16.77 8.05 13.28
CA PRO A 63 16.73 8.82 14.52
C PRO A 63 17.93 9.79 14.65
N HIS A 64 18.99 9.61 13.86
CA HIS A 64 20.18 10.46 13.83
C HIS A 64 20.18 11.41 12.62
N ALA A 65 19.09 11.45 11.84
CA ALA A 65 19.05 12.17 10.58
C ALA A 65 19.16 13.67 10.80
N GLY A 66 18.41 14.21 11.78
CA GLY A 66 18.53 15.54 12.41
C GLY A 66 19.02 16.71 11.54
N ASP A 67 19.62 17.72 12.17
CA ASP A 67 20.22 18.90 11.51
C ASP A 67 21.47 18.59 10.67
N ALA A 68 21.78 17.31 10.42
CA ALA A 68 22.95 16.90 9.69
C ALA A 68 22.78 17.22 8.20
N THR A 69 23.57 18.15 7.68
CA THR A 69 23.60 18.52 6.26
C THR A 69 24.92 18.12 5.60
N GLY A 70 24.90 17.97 4.27
CA GLY A 70 26.09 17.74 3.44
C GLY A 70 26.88 16.46 3.77
N LEU A 71 28.20 16.57 3.87
CA LEU A 71 29.12 15.43 4.03
C LEU A 71 28.92 14.66 5.34
N ARG A 72 28.50 15.33 6.42
CA ARG A 72 28.20 14.67 7.70
C ARG A 72 27.01 13.74 7.60
N ALA A 73 25.94 14.17 6.93
CA ALA A 73 24.77 13.33 6.66
C ALA A 73 25.15 12.12 5.78
N ALA A 74 26.01 12.32 4.79
CA ALA A 74 26.50 11.23 3.94
C ALA A 74 27.33 10.21 4.75
N GLY A 75 28.26 10.69 5.60
CA GLY A 75 29.05 9.83 6.48
C GLY A 75 28.21 9.03 7.47
N LEU A 76 27.23 9.66 8.12
CA LEU A 76 26.29 8.99 9.02
C LEU A 76 25.43 7.95 8.31
N LYS A 77 25.00 8.22 7.07
CA LYS A 77 24.28 7.23 6.25
C LYS A 77 25.15 6.01 5.95
N VAL A 78 26.42 6.21 5.58
CA VAL A 78 27.35 5.10 5.34
C VAL A 78 27.57 4.29 6.61
N LEU A 79 27.82 4.94 7.74
CA LEU A 79 27.95 4.27 9.03
C LEU A 79 26.69 3.49 9.39
N GLY A 80 25.51 4.09 9.22
CA GLY A 80 24.23 3.42 9.42
C GLY A 80 24.10 2.15 8.59
N LYS A 81 24.49 2.19 7.30
CA LYS A 81 24.48 0.98 6.45
C LYS A 81 25.48 -0.08 6.91
N LEU A 82 26.56 0.27 7.59
CA LEU A 82 27.48 -0.73 8.16
C LEU A 82 26.95 -1.33 9.47
N LEU A 83 26.17 -0.56 10.24
CA LEU A 83 25.59 -0.99 11.53
C LEU A 83 24.27 -1.75 11.38
N ASP A 84 23.47 -1.41 10.36
CA ASP A 84 22.14 -1.99 10.10
C ASP A 84 22.16 -3.55 10.05
N PRO A 85 23.15 -4.24 9.47
CA PRO A 85 23.22 -5.71 9.50
C PRO A 85 23.29 -6.29 10.92
N PHE A 86 24.11 -5.70 11.79
CA PHE A 86 24.28 -6.16 13.17
C PHE A 86 23.05 -5.85 14.03
N ARG A 87 22.42 -4.69 13.81
CA ARG A 87 21.15 -4.32 14.46
C ARG A 87 20.02 -5.25 14.02
N THR A 88 19.95 -5.53 12.71
CA THR A 88 18.97 -6.48 12.15
C THR A 88 19.18 -7.87 12.74
N LEU A 89 20.43 -8.35 12.85
CA LEU A 89 20.73 -9.63 13.50
C LEU A 89 20.31 -9.65 14.97
N ALA A 90 20.67 -8.61 15.73
CA ALA A 90 20.35 -8.50 17.15
C ALA A 90 18.84 -8.42 17.42
N TRP A 91 18.07 -7.88 16.47
CA TRP A 91 16.60 -7.86 16.52
C TRP A 91 16.00 -9.20 16.10
N VAL A 92 16.37 -9.73 14.93
CA VAL A 92 15.81 -10.97 14.35
C VAL A 92 15.95 -12.16 15.30
N ARG A 93 17.08 -12.30 16.01
CA ARG A 93 17.30 -13.41 16.97
C ARG A 93 16.27 -13.47 18.13
N ASN A 94 15.52 -12.39 18.36
CA ASN A 94 14.50 -12.34 19.41
C ASN A 94 13.14 -12.84 18.92
N TYR A 95 12.99 -13.21 17.65
CA TYR A 95 11.71 -13.62 17.06
C TYR A 95 11.83 -14.99 16.40
N ASP A 96 10.77 -15.78 16.54
CA ASP A 96 10.67 -17.10 15.91
C ASP A 96 10.23 -16.95 14.44
N VAL A 97 9.43 -15.91 14.18
CA VAL A 97 8.90 -15.55 12.87
C VAL A 97 9.02 -14.04 12.64
N VAL A 98 9.37 -13.63 11.42
CA VAL A 98 9.27 -12.24 10.97
C VAL A 98 8.39 -12.14 9.71
N ILE A 99 7.35 -11.32 9.78
CA ILE A 99 6.41 -11.08 8.69
C ILE A 99 6.67 -9.72 8.05
N VAL A 100 6.73 -9.70 6.72
CA VAL A 100 6.72 -8.49 5.90
C VAL A 100 5.33 -8.39 5.25
N PRO A 101 4.40 -7.61 5.82
CA PRO A 101 3.01 -7.57 5.35
C PRO A 101 2.86 -6.66 4.13
N GLY A 102 2.55 -7.24 2.99
CA GLY A 102 2.14 -6.55 1.77
C GLY A 102 3.28 -5.72 1.17
N MET A 103 2.94 -4.46 0.87
CA MET A 103 3.79 -3.37 0.36
C MET A 103 4.44 -3.61 -1.01
N GLY A 104 4.80 -2.52 -1.67
CA GLY A 104 5.64 -2.53 -2.88
C GLY A 104 7.12 -2.80 -2.56
N VAL A 105 7.40 -3.74 -1.65
CA VAL A 105 8.75 -4.05 -1.14
C VAL A 105 9.75 -4.36 -2.23
N LEU A 106 9.27 -4.86 -3.36
CA LEU A 106 10.07 -5.25 -4.51
C LEU A 106 9.70 -4.41 -5.76
N GLU A 107 8.95 -3.30 -5.61
CA GLU A 107 8.49 -2.44 -6.72
C GLU A 107 9.37 -1.21 -6.94
N ALA A 108 9.74 -0.93 -8.20
CA ALA A 108 10.54 0.24 -8.58
C ALA A 108 9.75 1.52 -8.87
N THR A 109 8.45 1.56 -8.54
CA THR A 109 7.53 2.62 -8.97
C THR A 109 7.65 3.93 -8.18
N LEU A 110 8.16 3.88 -6.94
CA LEU A 110 8.63 5.05 -6.18
C LEU A 110 10.17 5.04 -6.18
N PRO A 111 10.89 6.17 -5.97
CA PRO A 111 12.36 6.23 -6.05
C PRO A 111 13.08 5.20 -5.16
N LEU A 112 13.26 3.98 -5.67
CA LEU A 112 14.00 2.91 -5.03
C LEU A 112 15.50 3.20 -5.18
N ARG A 113 16.11 3.59 -4.06
CA ARG A 113 17.57 3.52 -3.93
C ARG A 113 17.92 2.08 -3.52
N PRO A 114 18.89 1.42 -4.18
CA PRO A 114 19.27 0.02 -3.86
C PRO A 114 19.61 -0.19 -2.37
N TRP A 115 20.09 0.87 -1.72
CA TRP A 115 20.50 0.88 -0.32
C TRP A 115 19.37 1.24 0.67
N ALA A 116 18.13 1.36 0.21
CA ALA A 116 16.96 1.57 1.05
C ALA A 116 16.35 0.21 1.46
N LEU A 117 15.04 0.03 1.29
CA LEU A 117 14.33 -1.18 1.72
C LEU A 117 14.87 -2.50 1.13
N PRO A 118 15.28 -2.61 -0.16
CA PRO A 118 15.81 -3.87 -0.70
C PRO A 118 17.05 -4.36 0.07
N TYR A 119 17.93 -3.44 0.47
CA TYR A 119 19.11 -3.75 1.27
C TYR A 119 18.72 -4.30 2.65
N SER A 120 17.76 -3.66 3.32
CA SER A 120 17.27 -4.12 4.61
C SER A 120 16.58 -5.50 4.51
N LEU A 121 15.81 -5.76 3.45
CA LEU A 121 15.19 -7.08 3.20
C LEU A 121 16.22 -8.18 2.96
N PHE A 122 17.31 -7.88 2.26
CA PHE A 122 18.41 -8.83 2.08
C PHE A 122 19.02 -9.22 3.43
N TRP A 123 19.31 -8.24 4.29
CA TRP A 123 19.86 -8.53 5.61
C TRP A 123 18.88 -9.22 6.53
N LEU A 124 17.60 -8.86 6.50
CA LEU A 124 16.55 -9.61 7.19
C LEU A 124 16.61 -11.09 6.82
N GLY A 125 16.60 -11.42 5.53
CA GLY A 125 16.67 -12.79 5.06
C GLY A 125 17.98 -13.49 5.46
N ALA A 126 19.11 -12.79 5.33
CA ALA A 126 20.42 -13.36 5.64
C ALA A 126 20.58 -13.65 7.13
N THR A 127 20.23 -12.71 8.01
CA THR A 127 20.31 -12.88 9.46
C THR A 127 19.28 -13.88 9.98
N ALA A 128 18.10 -13.95 9.37
CA ALA A 128 17.10 -14.97 9.67
C ALA A 128 17.61 -16.38 9.37
N ARG A 129 18.29 -16.60 8.22
CA ARG A 129 18.93 -17.90 7.93
C ARG A 129 20.03 -18.27 8.93
N LEU A 130 20.77 -17.29 9.46
CA LEU A 130 21.80 -17.52 10.48
C LEU A 130 21.23 -17.87 11.85
N THR A 131 20.03 -17.37 12.16
CA THR A 131 19.40 -17.52 13.49
C THR A 131 18.31 -18.59 13.52
N GLY A 132 17.90 -19.11 12.37
CA GLY A 132 16.79 -20.06 12.24
C GLY A 132 15.40 -19.41 12.21
N THR A 133 15.30 -18.08 12.31
CA THR A 133 14.03 -17.35 12.24
C THR A 133 13.38 -17.50 10.86
N ARG A 134 12.06 -17.75 10.81
CA ARG A 134 11.34 -17.88 9.54
C ARG A 134 10.85 -16.52 9.05
N VAL A 135 11.14 -16.19 7.79
CA VAL A 135 10.71 -14.93 7.15
C VAL A 135 9.57 -15.19 6.17
N ALA A 136 8.49 -14.43 6.32
CA ALA A 136 7.33 -14.47 5.44
C ALA A 136 7.18 -13.16 4.65
N LEU A 137 7.23 -13.23 3.32
CA LEU A 137 6.85 -12.13 2.43
C LEU A 137 5.40 -12.37 1.99
N VAL A 138 4.46 -11.58 2.51
CA VAL A 138 3.03 -11.83 2.36
C VAL A 138 2.42 -10.85 1.37
N SER A 139 1.82 -11.33 0.28
CA SER A 139 1.24 -10.49 -0.78
C SER A 139 2.15 -9.35 -1.24
N ALA A 140 3.43 -9.67 -1.49
CA ALA A 140 4.41 -8.67 -1.91
C ALA A 140 4.11 -8.16 -3.33
N GLY A 141 4.24 -6.83 -3.53
CA GLY A 141 4.28 -6.22 -4.86
C GLY A 141 5.70 -6.29 -5.45
N ALA A 142 5.82 -6.51 -6.76
CA ALA A 142 7.10 -6.56 -7.46
C ALA A 142 7.03 -6.04 -8.91
N ASP A 143 8.12 -5.42 -9.38
CA ASP A 143 8.28 -5.02 -10.79
C ASP A 143 9.68 -5.42 -11.31
N VAL A 144 9.82 -5.55 -12.63
CA VAL A 144 11.08 -5.94 -13.27
C VAL A 144 12.11 -4.82 -13.13
N VAL A 145 13.11 -5.08 -12.29
CA VAL A 145 14.20 -4.12 -12.08
C VAL A 145 15.28 -4.29 -13.15
N ARG A 146 15.57 -3.22 -13.89
CA ARG A 146 16.62 -3.19 -14.93
C ARG A 146 18.03 -3.08 -14.36
N LYS A 147 18.21 -2.33 -13.26
CA LYS A 147 19.53 -2.13 -12.63
C LYS A 147 20.03 -3.43 -11.99
N ARG A 148 21.18 -3.93 -12.45
CA ARG A 148 21.75 -5.24 -12.05
C ARG A 148 21.96 -5.38 -10.55
N ALA A 149 22.53 -4.37 -9.89
CA ALA A 149 22.78 -4.41 -8.45
C ALA A 149 21.48 -4.50 -7.63
N THR A 150 20.50 -3.64 -7.94
CA THR A 150 19.18 -3.67 -7.28
C THR A 150 18.46 -5.00 -7.52
N ARG A 151 18.47 -5.50 -8.75
CA ARG A 151 17.93 -6.83 -9.10
C ARG A 151 18.60 -7.93 -8.29
N TRP A 152 19.92 -7.91 -8.17
CA TRP A 152 20.66 -8.91 -7.40
C TRP A 152 20.24 -8.90 -5.92
N VAL A 153 20.14 -7.73 -5.29
CA VAL A 153 19.71 -7.60 -3.89
C VAL A 153 18.28 -8.13 -3.71
N ILE A 154 17.34 -7.69 -4.54
CA ILE A 154 15.92 -8.10 -4.49
C ILE A 154 15.77 -9.62 -4.65
N THR A 155 16.41 -10.20 -5.66
CA THR A 155 16.31 -11.64 -5.93
C THR A 155 16.94 -12.48 -4.83
N ARG A 156 18.04 -12.01 -4.22
CA ARG A 156 18.64 -12.66 -3.06
C ARG A 156 17.74 -12.58 -1.83
N ALA A 157 17.18 -11.42 -1.52
CA ALA A 157 16.24 -11.24 -0.42
C ALA A 157 15.03 -12.19 -0.56
N ALA A 158 14.42 -12.26 -1.75
CA ALA A 158 13.31 -13.16 -2.02
C ALA A 158 13.70 -14.65 -1.82
N ARG A 159 14.86 -15.08 -2.32
CA ARG A 159 15.33 -16.47 -2.16
C ARG A 159 15.61 -16.85 -0.70
N LEU A 160 15.87 -15.88 0.16
CA LEU A 160 16.14 -16.11 1.59
C LEU A 160 14.85 -16.26 2.41
N ALA A 161 13.71 -15.75 1.92
CA ALA A 161 12.43 -15.92 2.58
C ALA A 161 12.01 -17.40 2.67
N HIS A 162 11.35 -17.76 3.77
CA HIS A 162 10.78 -19.10 4.00
C HIS A 162 9.43 -19.25 3.29
N TYR A 163 8.60 -18.20 3.37
CA TYR A 163 7.32 -18.12 2.69
C TYR A 163 7.28 -16.89 1.79
N ARG A 164 6.72 -17.05 0.59
CA ARG A 164 6.48 -15.97 -0.36
C ARG A 164 5.10 -16.10 -0.97
N SER A 165 4.41 -14.97 -1.04
CA SER A 165 3.21 -14.81 -1.85
C SER A 165 3.20 -13.42 -2.49
N TYR A 166 2.46 -13.29 -3.57
CA TYR A 166 2.40 -12.06 -4.37
C TYR A 166 0.97 -11.55 -4.43
N ARG A 167 0.79 -10.23 -4.44
CA ARG A 167 -0.56 -9.63 -4.50
C ARG A 167 -1.23 -9.73 -5.88
N ASP A 168 -0.43 -9.96 -6.91
CA ASP A 168 -0.90 -10.08 -8.29
C ASP A 168 0.07 -10.92 -9.15
N GLU A 169 -0.44 -11.39 -10.28
CA GLU A 169 0.31 -12.23 -11.21
C GLU A 169 1.44 -11.48 -11.89
N HIS A 170 1.32 -10.15 -12.04
CA HIS A 170 2.41 -9.32 -12.56
C HIS A 170 3.62 -9.44 -11.65
N SER A 171 3.43 -9.26 -10.34
CA SER A 171 4.47 -9.29 -9.33
C SER A 171 5.18 -10.65 -9.30
N ARG A 172 4.40 -11.74 -9.34
CA ARG A 172 4.93 -13.11 -9.41
C ARG A 172 5.77 -13.31 -10.68
N GLN A 173 5.27 -12.88 -11.84
CA GLN A 173 5.99 -12.99 -13.11
C GLN A 173 7.22 -12.09 -13.17
N ALA A 174 7.19 -10.91 -12.55
CA ALA A 174 8.35 -10.02 -12.47
C ALA A 174 9.50 -10.71 -11.74
N MET A 175 9.22 -11.38 -10.62
CA MET A 175 10.20 -12.17 -9.89
C MET A 175 10.72 -13.37 -10.69
N ALA A 176 9.83 -14.07 -11.42
CA ALA A 176 10.21 -15.14 -12.34
C ALA A 176 11.19 -14.66 -13.43
N ARG A 177 10.88 -13.52 -14.08
CA ARG A 177 11.73 -12.89 -15.11
C ARG A 177 13.08 -12.42 -14.56
N MET A 178 13.17 -12.17 -13.25
CA MET A 178 14.42 -11.85 -12.57
C MET A 178 15.18 -13.10 -12.09
N GLY A 179 14.65 -14.31 -12.35
CA GLY A 179 15.31 -15.59 -12.11
C GLY A 179 15.01 -16.21 -10.74
N VAL A 180 13.96 -15.78 -10.04
CA VAL A 180 13.47 -16.47 -8.83
C VAL A 180 12.52 -17.58 -9.25
N ASP A 181 12.70 -18.77 -8.68
CA ASP A 181 11.73 -19.85 -8.85
C ASP A 181 10.48 -19.52 -8.02
N VAL A 182 9.37 -19.33 -8.73
CA VAL A 182 8.06 -18.96 -8.19
C VAL A 182 7.01 -20.06 -8.41
N SER A 183 7.45 -21.28 -8.72
CA SER A 183 6.55 -22.42 -8.99
C SER A 183 5.70 -22.80 -7.76
N ALA A 184 6.26 -22.65 -6.56
CA ALA A 184 5.58 -22.88 -5.29
C ALA A 184 4.92 -21.61 -4.69
N ASP A 185 5.15 -20.44 -5.30
CA ASP A 185 4.67 -19.18 -4.76
C ASP A 185 3.25 -18.88 -5.29
N ALA A 186 2.32 -18.60 -4.38
CA ALA A 186 0.93 -18.34 -4.72
C ALA A 186 0.61 -16.85 -4.88
N VAL A 187 -0.44 -16.55 -5.66
CA VAL A 187 -1.00 -15.21 -5.81
C VAL A 187 -2.27 -15.08 -5.00
N PHE A 188 -2.30 -14.09 -4.13
CA PHE A 188 -3.45 -13.76 -3.30
C PHE A 188 -3.83 -12.29 -3.47
N PRO A 189 -5.05 -11.89 -3.07
CA PRO A 189 -5.43 -10.48 -3.09
C PRO A 189 -4.50 -9.61 -2.22
N ASP A 190 -4.64 -8.30 -2.42
CA ASP A 190 -4.01 -7.33 -1.53
C ASP A 190 -4.58 -7.47 -0.10
N LEU A 191 -3.71 -7.36 0.91
CA LEU A 191 -4.05 -7.63 2.31
C LEU A 191 -5.15 -6.71 2.86
N ALA A 192 -5.30 -5.51 2.30
CA ALA A 192 -6.35 -4.59 2.73
C ALA A 192 -7.78 -5.13 2.50
N PHE A 193 -7.98 -6.14 1.64
CA PHE A 193 -9.26 -6.86 1.54
C PHE A 193 -9.57 -7.73 2.77
N GLY A 194 -8.59 -7.97 3.66
CA GLY A 194 -8.75 -8.69 4.92
C GLY A 194 -9.18 -7.78 6.09
N LEU A 195 -9.32 -6.47 5.85
CA LEU A 195 -9.81 -5.55 6.87
C LEU A 195 -11.33 -5.70 7.07
N ALA A 196 -11.77 -5.43 8.29
CA ALA A 196 -13.17 -5.46 8.66
C ALA A 196 -13.97 -4.47 7.81
N ASP A 197 -15.16 -4.92 7.37
CA ASP A 197 -16.08 -4.07 6.63
C ASP A 197 -16.65 -2.96 7.53
N PRO A 198 -16.72 -1.71 7.04
CA PRO A 198 -17.46 -0.68 7.74
C PRO A 198 -18.96 -0.99 7.72
N GLU A 199 -19.70 -0.43 8.69
CA GLU A 199 -21.15 -0.53 8.69
C GLU A 199 -21.74 0.08 7.40
N PRO A 200 -22.74 -0.57 6.79
CA PRO A 200 -23.44 -0.01 5.64
C PRO A 200 -24.04 1.36 5.96
N ARG A 201 -23.85 2.32 5.06
CA ARG A 201 -24.45 3.66 5.14
C ARG A 201 -25.42 3.88 4.00
N SER A 202 -26.47 4.66 4.26
CA SER A 202 -27.39 5.11 3.22
C SER A 202 -26.67 6.02 2.22
N SER A 203 -27.10 5.94 0.96
CA SER A 203 -26.65 6.87 -0.09
C SER A 203 -26.91 8.32 0.34
N THR A 204 -25.92 9.17 0.11
CA THR A 204 -25.98 10.61 0.41
C THR A 204 -25.99 11.46 -0.86
N GLY A 205 -25.93 10.83 -2.05
CA GLY A 205 -25.67 11.53 -3.32
C GLY A 205 -24.25 12.08 -3.44
N ALA A 206 -23.40 11.87 -2.42
CA ALA A 206 -22.05 12.40 -2.41
C ALA A 206 -21.12 11.62 -3.34
N VAL A 207 -20.16 12.32 -3.93
CA VAL A 207 -19.09 11.72 -4.74
C VAL A 207 -17.77 11.83 -4.01
N GLY A 208 -17.10 10.68 -3.89
CA GLY A 208 -15.76 10.57 -3.36
C GLY A 208 -14.72 10.90 -4.41
N VAL A 209 -13.78 11.80 -4.11
CA VAL A 209 -12.65 12.12 -4.99
C VAL A 209 -11.34 11.86 -4.26
N GLY A 210 -10.66 10.78 -4.61
CA GLY A 210 -9.36 10.40 -4.09
C GLY A 210 -8.23 11.14 -4.80
N VAL A 211 -7.61 12.10 -4.13
CA VAL A 211 -6.59 12.99 -4.69
C VAL A 211 -5.18 12.59 -4.26
N MET A 212 -4.20 13.04 -5.02
CA MET A 212 -2.79 12.71 -4.82
C MET A 212 -1.93 13.89 -5.30
N ALA A 213 -0.85 14.19 -4.60
CA ALA A 213 0.22 15.06 -5.10
C ALA A 213 1.00 14.32 -6.20
N PHE A 214 0.38 14.16 -7.36
CA PHE A 214 0.89 13.31 -8.43
C PHE A 214 1.83 14.09 -9.37
N HIS A 215 3.05 13.57 -9.57
CA HIS A 215 4.09 14.19 -10.41
C HIS A 215 4.71 13.19 -11.42
N GLY A 216 4.02 12.08 -11.70
CA GLY A 216 4.59 11.00 -12.50
C GLY A 216 5.54 10.08 -11.71
N GLY A 217 6.22 9.19 -12.43
CA GLY A 217 7.18 8.23 -11.89
C GLY A 217 8.63 8.71 -11.98
N ASN A 218 9.57 7.81 -11.63
CA ASN A 218 11.01 8.10 -11.64
C ASN A 218 11.57 8.58 -12.99
N ASP A 219 11.02 8.04 -14.07
CA ASP A 219 11.47 8.34 -15.43
C ASP A 219 10.86 9.66 -15.95
N ASP A 220 9.86 10.21 -15.25
CA ASP A 220 9.11 11.40 -15.64
C ASP A 220 9.61 12.68 -14.94
N ARG A 221 10.71 12.60 -14.17
CA ARG A 221 11.23 13.71 -13.36
C ARG A 221 11.44 15.01 -14.13
N ALA A 222 11.79 14.94 -15.41
CA ALA A 222 12.00 16.12 -16.24
C ALA A 222 10.69 16.88 -16.55
N HIS A 223 9.54 16.19 -16.55
CA HIS A 223 8.22 16.73 -16.86
C HIS A 223 7.26 16.67 -15.67
N ALA A 224 7.80 16.49 -14.45
CA ALA A 224 7.03 16.29 -13.23
C ALA A 224 6.00 17.40 -12.98
N ASP A 225 6.38 18.65 -13.21
CA ASP A 225 5.50 19.81 -13.01
C ASP A 225 4.40 19.90 -14.08
N GLU A 226 4.70 19.50 -15.31
CA GLU A 226 3.70 19.47 -16.39
C GLU A 226 2.64 18.40 -16.13
N ILE A 227 3.07 17.19 -15.74
CA ILE A 227 2.18 16.09 -15.36
C ILE A 227 1.30 16.50 -14.18
N ASN A 228 1.89 17.11 -13.15
CA ASN A 228 1.15 17.56 -11.98
C ASN A 228 0.09 18.61 -12.35
N ARG A 229 0.45 19.62 -13.16
CA ARG A 229 -0.49 20.64 -13.63
C ARG A 229 -1.63 20.04 -14.47
N ALA A 230 -1.33 19.13 -15.39
CA ALA A 230 -2.34 18.49 -16.23
C ALA A 230 -3.32 17.65 -15.38
N TYR A 231 -2.79 16.89 -14.43
CA TYR A 231 -3.56 16.12 -13.47
C TYR A 231 -4.47 16.99 -12.61
N LEU A 232 -3.91 17.98 -11.91
CA LEU A 232 -4.68 18.86 -11.03
C LEU A 232 -5.70 19.70 -11.80
N SER A 233 -5.37 20.15 -13.01
CA SER A 233 -6.32 20.86 -13.88
C SER A 233 -7.56 20.00 -14.16
N THR A 234 -7.36 18.74 -14.53
CA THR A 234 -8.47 17.82 -14.83
C THR A 234 -9.30 17.50 -13.60
N VAL A 235 -8.67 17.20 -12.47
CA VAL A 235 -9.38 16.95 -11.20
C VAL A 235 -10.18 18.18 -10.75
N LYS A 236 -9.59 19.39 -10.81
CA LYS A 236 -10.30 20.63 -10.46
C LYS A 236 -11.50 20.88 -11.38
N ARG A 237 -11.35 20.66 -12.69
CA ARG A 237 -12.47 20.76 -13.64
C ARG A 237 -13.58 19.77 -13.30
N PHE A 238 -13.23 18.54 -12.94
CA PHE A 238 -14.19 17.52 -12.54
C PHE A 238 -14.93 17.91 -11.25
N VAL A 239 -14.20 18.32 -10.21
CA VAL A 239 -14.81 18.81 -8.96
C VAL A 239 -15.73 20.01 -9.21
N ARG A 240 -15.35 20.92 -10.10
CA ARG A 240 -16.18 22.08 -10.47
C ARG A 240 -17.48 21.65 -11.15
N LEU A 241 -17.43 20.68 -12.08
CA LEU A 241 -18.62 20.09 -12.69
C LEU A 241 -19.57 19.52 -11.62
N LEU A 242 -19.03 18.78 -10.65
CA LEU A 242 -19.85 18.20 -9.57
C LEU A 242 -20.50 19.29 -8.69
N ALA A 243 -19.77 20.37 -8.43
CA ALA A 243 -20.27 21.50 -7.65
C ALA A 243 -21.36 22.28 -8.41
N ASP A 244 -21.18 22.50 -9.71
CA ASP A 244 -22.18 23.15 -10.58
C ASP A 244 -23.48 22.34 -10.66
N GLU A 245 -23.39 21.01 -10.48
CA GLU A 245 -24.53 20.08 -10.34
C GLU A 245 -25.11 20.01 -8.93
N GLY A 246 -24.58 20.79 -7.98
CA GLY A 246 -25.07 20.86 -6.60
C GLY A 246 -24.80 19.58 -5.79
N ARG A 247 -23.81 18.77 -6.18
CA ARG A 247 -23.54 17.50 -5.49
C ARG A 247 -22.56 17.67 -4.33
N PRO A 248 -22.78 16.98 -3.20
CA PRO A 248 -21.79 16.92 -2.12
C PRO A 248 -20.51 16.19 -2.58
N ILE A 249 -19.35 16.73 -2.20
CA ILE A 249 -18.05 16.20 -2.61
C ILE A 249 -17.22 15.88 -1.37
N ARG A 250 -16.65 14.68 -1.33
CA ARG A 250 -15.79 14.22 -0.24
C ARG A 250 -14.40 13.92 -0.79
N LEU A 251 -13.41 14.72 -0.41
CA LEU A 251 -12.02 14.53 -0.84
C LEU A 251 -11.32 13.55 0.09
N PHE A 252 -10.52 12.66 -0.50
CA PHE A 252 -9.74 11.67 0.24
C PHE A 252 -8.26 11.76 -0.15
N THR A 253 -7.37 11.80 0.83
CA THR A 253 -5.93 11.60 0.66
C THR A 253 -5.56 10.16 1.06
N GLY A 254 -4.29 9.77 0.93
CA GLY A 254 -3.83 8.45 1.40
C GLY A 254 -2.43 8.44 1.99
N ASP A 255 -1.80 9.60 2.12
CA ASP A 255 -0.42 9.81 2.54
C ASP A 255 -0.24 11.28 2.89
N VAL A 256 0.58 11.55 3.90
CA VAL A 256 0.88 12.92 4.38
C VAL A 256 1.46 13.82 3.27
N ALA A 257 2.08 13.23 2.25
CA ALA A 257 2.57 13.98 1.09
C ALA A 257 1.44 14.63 0.25
N ASP A 258 0.18 14.27 0.46
CA ASP A 258 -0.96 14.83 -0.27
C ASP A 258 -1.71 15.94 0.48
N ASP A 259 -1.34 16.26 1.72
CA ASP A 259 -2.17 17.04 2.63
C ASP A 259 -2.50 18.45 2.11
N ASP A 260 -1.66 19.01 1.23
CA ASP A 260 -1.88 20.31 0.61
C ASP A 260 -2.88 20.27 -0.57
N VAL A 261 -3.07 19.11 -1.20
CA VAL A 261 -3.88 18.97 -2.43
C VAL A 261 -5.36 19.26 -2.20
N PRO A 262 -6.02 18.76 -1.12
CA PRO A 262 -7.41 19.11 -0.85
C PRO A 262 -7.63 20.62 -0.69
N ALA A 263 -6.73 21.32 0.01
CA ALA A 263 -6.83 22.76 0.22
C ALA A 263 -6.76 23.53 -1.11
N GLU A 264 -5.87 23.12 -2.01
CA GLU A 264 -5.74 23.69 -3.36
C GLU A 264 -7.01 23.49 -4.22
N ILE A 265 -7.68 22.35 -4.08
CA ILE A 265 -8.92 22.04 -4.80
C ILE A 265 -10.10 22.84 -4.23
N ILE A 266 -10.24 22.92 -2.90
CA ILE A 266 -11.30 23.69 -2.24
C ILE A 266 -11.20 25.17 -2.63
N ALA A 267 -9.98 25.73 -2.67
CA ALA A 267 -9.75 27.11 -3.08
C ALA A 267 -10.15 27.38 -4.56
N ALA A 268 -10.13 26.36 -5.42
CA ALA A 268 -10.49 26.50 -6.83
C ALA A 268 -12.00 26.53 -7.09
N VAL A 269 -12.82 26.08 -6.12
CA VAL A 269 -14.28 25.96 -6.22
C VAL A 269 -14.96 26.49 -4.94
N PRO A 270 -14.86 27.81 -4.66
CA PRO A 270 -15.38 28.38 -3.43
C PRO A 270 -16.91 28.29 -3.36
N GLY A 271 -17.43 27.99 -2.17
CA GLY A 271 -18.88 27.90 -1.91
C GLY A 271 -19.52 26.55 -2.22
N ALA A 272 -18.76 25.59 -2.77
CA ALA A 272 -19.22 24.22 -2.96
C ALA A 272 -19.25 23.43 -1.64
N ASP A 273 -20.15 22.45 -1.53
CA ASP A 273 -20.18 21.48 -0.42
C ASP A 273 -19.05 20.46 -0.59
N ILE A 274 -17.85 20.86 -0.17
CA ILE A 274 -16.64 20.04 -0.21
C ILE A 274 -16.12 19.81 1.21
N THR A 275 -15.92 18.56 1.56
CA THR A 275 -15.26 18.18 2.83
C THR A 275 -13.98 17.40 2.56
N ALA A 276 -12.93 17.70 3.31
CA ALA A 276 -11.68 16.97 3.31
C ALA A 276 -11.24 16.74 4.75
N GLU A 277 -11.68 15.63 5.34
CA GLU A 277 -11.33 15.30 6.72
C GLU A 277 -9.99 14.57 6.78
N PRO A 278 -9.14 14.85 7.79
CA PRO A 278 -7.92 14.08 8.02
C PRO A 278 -8.22 12.59 8.26
N LEU A 279 -7.42 11.72 7.66
CA LEU A 279 -7.55 10.26 7.77
C LEU A 279 -6.35 9.69 8.52
N THR A 280 -6.60 8.79 9.48
CA THR A 280 -5.53 8.19 10.30
C THR A 280 -5.28 6.71 10.03
N SER A 281 -6.16 6.05 9.26
CA SER A 281 -6.09 4.63 8.92
C SER A 281 -6.89 4.28 7.66
N LEU A 282 -6.68 3.08 7.08
CA LEU A 282 -7.55 2.60 6.00
C LEU A 282 -8.97 2.30 6.49
N GLN A 283 -9.15 1.92 7.75
CA GLN A 283 -10.46 1.70 8.36
C GLN A 283 -11.24 3.02 8.43
N ASP A 284 -10.58 4.13 8.79
CA ASP A 284 -11.20 5.46 8.72
C ASP A 284 -11.58 5.81 7.29
N LEU A 285 -10.66 5.58 6.35
CA LEU A 285 -10.91 5.83 4.93
C LEU A 285 -12.10 5.01 4.43
N MET A 286 -12.19 3.72 4.75
CA MET A 286 -13.32 2.87 4.40
C MET A 286 -14.63 3.34 5.04
N ARG A 287 -14.62 3.76 6.31
CA ARG A 287 -15.81 4.33 6.97
C ARG A 287 -16.30 5.58 6.24
N ARG A 288 -15.40 6.47 5.83
CA ARG A 288 -15.75 7.66 5.06
C ARG A 288 -16.18 7.34 3.63
N MET A 289 -15.55 6.37 2.98
CA MET A 289 -15.95 5.90 1.66
C MET A 289 -17.31 5.21 1.66
N ALA A 290 -17.71 4.60 2.77
CA ALA A 290 -19.06 4.04 2.91
C ALA A 290 -20.16 5.11 2.77
N GLU A 291 -19.85 6.38 3.05
CA GLU A 291 -20.78 7.53 3.01
C GLU A 291 -21.01 8.10 1.59
N VAL A 292 -20.20 7.73 0.60
CA VAL A 292 -20.34 8.21 -0.80
C VAL A 292 -20.97 7.17 -1.71
N ASP A 293 -21.48 7.59 -2.86
CA ASP A 293 -22.16 6.69 -3.81
C ASP A 293 -21.22 6.17 -4.91
N VAL A 294 -20.32 7.03 -5.37
CA VAL A 294 -19.35 6.77 -6.45
C VAL A 294 -18.00 7.36 -6.05
N VAL A 295 -16.92 6.73 -6.50
CA VAL A 295 -15.56 7.19 -6.24
C VAL A 295 -14.79 7.42 -7.55
N VAL A 296 -14.07 8.53 -7.65
CA VAL A 296 -13.00 8.75 -8.64
C VAL A 296 -11.71 8.92 -7.87
N ALA A 297 -10.73 8.03 -8.04
CA ALA A 297 -9.53 8.05 -7.21
C ALA A 297 -8.24 7.76 -7.98
N THR A 298 -7.16 8.39 -7.51
CA THR A 298 -5.82 8.24 -8.08
C THR A 298 -4.94 7.29 -7.26
N ARG A 299 -4.92 7.47 -5.93
CA ARG A 299 -4.13 6.62 -5.03
C ARG A 299 -4.65 5.19 -5.04
N TYR A 300 -3.72 4.23 -5.13
CA TYR A 300 -4.04 2.80 -5.18
C TYR A 300 -4.93 2.33 -4.02
N HIS A 301 -4.62 2.74 -2.78
CA HIS A 301 -5.42 2.32 -1.62
C HIS A 301 -6.76 3.06 -1.53
N ASN A 302 -6.91 4.24 -2.13
CA ASN A 302 -8.22 4.89 -2.24
C ASN A 302 -9.11 4.12 -3.21
N VAL A 303 -8.56 3.70 -4.36
CA VAL A 303 -9.25 2.82 -5.30
C VAL A 303 -9.60 1.49 -4.64
N LEU A 304 -8.66 0.85 -3.94
CA LEU A 304 -8.90 -0.42 -3.25
C LEU A 304 -9.99 -0.30 -2.19
N CYS A 305 -9.93 0.70 -1.30
CA CYS A 305 -10.92 0.90 -0.25
C CYS A 305 -12.32 1.19 -0.82
N ALA A 306 -12.42 1.91 -1.94
CA ALA A 306 -13.69 2.12 -2.62
C ALA A 306 -14.27 0.80 -3.17
N LEU A 307 -13.45 -0.02 -3.82
CA LEU A 307 -13.85 -1.34 -4.29
C LEU A 307 -14.25 -2.27 -3.13
N LYS A 308 -13.46 -2.28 -2.04
CA LYS A 308 -13.74 -3.05 -0.81
C LYS A 308 -15.07 -2.66 -0.16
N THR A 309 -15.42 -1.38 -0.18
CA THR A 309 -16.69 -0.86 0.32
C THR A 309 -17.83 -0.92 -0.71
N ALA A 310 -17.62 -1.67 -1.81
CA ALA A 310 -18.54 -1.89 -2.90
C ALA A 310 -19.06 -0.59 -3.55
N LYS A 311 -18.19 0.42 -3.65
CA LYS A 311 -18.48 1.67 -4.35
C LYS A 311 -18.00 1.58 -5.80
N PRO A 312 -18.91 1.76 -6.78
CA PRO A 312 -18.50 1.91 -8.17
C PRO A 312 -17.41 2.98 -8.30
N THR A 313 -16.30 2.62 -8.95
CA THR A 313 -15.05 3.40 -8.90
C THR A 313 -14.47 3.65 -10.29
N ILE A 314 -13.98 4.86 -10.54
CA ILE A 314 -13.07 5.19 -11.65
C ILE A 314 -11.66 5.33 -11.08
N SER A 315 -10.71 4.62 -11.68
CA SER A 315 -9.30 4.74 -11.32
C SER A 315 -8.57 5.66 -12.30
N LEU A 316 -8.11 6.82 -11.81
CA LEU A 316 -7.06 7.61 -12.44
C LEU A 316 -5.71 6.97 -12.08
N GLY A 317 -5.38 5.86 -12.71
CA GLY A 317 -4.23 5.02 -12.38
C GLY A 317 -2.90 5.61 -12.86
N TYR A 318 -1.84 5.41 -12.08
CA TYR A 318 -0.46 5.80 -12.45
C TYR A 318 0.44 4.61 -12.76
N ALA A 319 -0.02 3.40 -12.49
CA ALA A 319 0.73 2.16 -12.66
C ALA A 319 -0.20 0.99 -12.97
N ARG A 320 0.36 -0.02 -13.62
CA ARG A 320 -0.36 -1.23 -14.04
C ARG A 320 -1.08 -1.96 -12.89
N LYS A 321 -0.62 -1.79 -11.64
CA LYS A 321 -1.30 -2.34 -10.46
C LYS A 321 -2.74 -1.84 -10.30
N ASN A 322 -3.01 -0.58 -10.68
CA ASN A 322 -4.37 -0.03 -10.66
C ASN A 322 -5.25 -0.77 -11.67
N ASP A 323 -4.78 -0.93 -12.90
CA ASP A 323 -5.54 -1.61 -13.96
C ASP A 323 -5.80 -3.09 -13.63
N VAL A 324 -4.82 -3.76 -13.04
CA VAL A 324 -4.94 -5.15 -12.58
C VAL A 324 -5.99 -5.26 -11.48
N LEU A 325 -5.97 -4.36 -10.49
CA LEU A 325 -6.96 -4.32 -9.42
C LEU A 325 -8.37 -4.07 -9.97
N MET A 326 -8.54 -3.04 -10.80
CA MET A 326 -9.82 -2.69 -11.41
C MET A 326 -10.38 -3.85 -12.25
N SER A 327 -9.54 -4.48 -13.06
CA SER A 327 -9.93 -5.65 -13.87
C SER A 327 -10.34 -6.84 -13.00
N ALA A 328 -9.60 -7.13 -11.93
CA ALA A 328 -9.92 -8.21 -10.99
C ALA A 328 -11.26 -7.99 -10.27
N MET A 329 -11.66 -6.73 -10.09
CA MET A 329 -12.94 -6.34 -9.49
C MET A 329 -14.07 -6.14 -10.51
N GLY A 330 -13.81 -6.36 -11.80
CA GLY A 330 -14.81 -6.26 -12.86
C GLY A 330 -15.05 -4.84 -13.41
N LEU A 331 -14.21 -3.88 -13.06
CA LEU A 331 -14.32 -2.46 -13.45
C LEU A 331 -13.17 -2.02 -14.38
N GLY A 332 -12.55 -2.95 -15.12
CA GLY A 332 -11.39 -2.67 -15.97
C GLY A 332 -11.63 -1.61 -17.07
N GLU A 333 -12.88 -1.37 -17.46
CA GLU A 333 -13.28 -0.32 -18.40
C GLU A 333 -13.23 1.10 -17.80
N PHE A 334 -13.24 1.22 -16.47
CA PHE A 334 -13.22 2.47 -15.71
C PHE A 334 -11.80 2.86 -15.27
N CYS A 335 -10.83 2.66 -16.17
CA CYS A 335 -9.42 3.00 -15.98
C CYS A 335 -8.99 4.13 -16.92
N GLN A 336 -8.27 5.12 -16.37
CA GLN A 336 -7.62 6.18 -17.13
C GLN A 336 -6.24 6.47 -16.55
N SER A 337 -5.30 6.91 -17.39
CA SER A 337 -3.96 7.31 -16.93
C SER A 337 -4.02 8.65 -16.19
N ALA A 338 -3.46 8.71 -14.98
CA ALA A 338 -3.25 9.97 -14.26
C ALA A 338 -2.17 10.86 -14.89
N ARG A 339 -1.31 10.31 -15.78
CA ARG A 339 -0.27 11.09 -16.47
C ARG A 339 -0.84 12.02 -17.51
N GLU A 340 -1.87 11.55 -18.19
CA GLU A 340 -2.55 12.23 -19.29
C GLU A 340 -4.07 12.01 -19.13
N PRO A 341 -4.67 12.57 -18.07
CA PRO A 341 -6.09 12.40 -17.84
C PRO A 341 -6.88 13.21 -18.87
N ASP A 342 -7.94 12.61 -19.39
CA ASP A 342 -8.85 13.20 -20.36
C ASP A 342 -10.16 13.51 -19.64
N PHE A 343 -10.48 14.81 -19.56
CA PHE A 343 -11.66 15.30 -18.86
C PHE A 343 -12.97 14.80 -19.49
N ASP A 344 -13.10 14.84 -20.81
CA ASP A 344 -14.36 14.49 -21.48
C ASP A 344 -14.62 12.99 -21.34
N ARG A 345 -13.56 12.17 -21.45
CA ARG A 345 -13.63 10.74 -21.16
C ARG A 345 -13.97 10.46 -19.70
N LEU A 346 -13.40 11.20 -18.76
CA LEU A 346 -13.69 11.04 -17.33
C LEU A 346 -15.18 11.32 -17.06
N VAL A 347 -15.75 12.38 -17.65
CA VAL A 347 -17.18 12.69 -17.52
C VAL A 347 -18.04 11.59 -18.13
N ALA A 348 -17.69 11.10 -19.32
CA ALA A 348 -18.43 10.01 -19.97
C ALA A 348 -18.43 8.73 -19.11
N GLN A 349 -17.26 8.30 -18.62
CA GLN A 349 -17.14 7.15 -17.73
C GLN A 349 -17.90 7.37 -16.41
N PHE A 350 -17.89 8.59 -15.90
CA PHE A 350 -18.59 8.95 -14.68
C PHE A 350 -20.12 8.79 -14.82
N ARG A 351 -20.70 9.26 -15.92
CA ARG A 351 -22.13 9.07 -16.20
C ARG A 351 -22.51 7.61 -16.39
N GLU A 352 -21.73 6.89 -17.18
CA GLU A 352 -21.97 5.46 -17.39
C GLU A 352 -21.92 4.67 -16.07
N LEU A 353 -20.97 5.02 -15.20
CA LEU A 353 -20.82 4.38 -13.90
C LEU A 353 -21.97 4.73 -12.94
N GLU A 354 -22.51 5.94 -13.00
CA GLU A 354 -23.75 6.31 -12.28
C GLU A 354 -24.96 5.50 -12.77
N ASP A 355 -25.13 5.39 -14.09
CA ASP A 355 -26.25 4.65 -14.69
C ASP A 355 -26.20 3.15 -14.32
N ARG A 356 -24.99 2.59 -14.24
CA ARG A 356 -24.74 1.17 -13.90
C ARG A 356 -24.45 0.94 -12.41
N ARG A 357 -24.71 1.92 -11.54
CA ARG A 357 -24.28 1.88 -10.12
C ARG A 357 -24.77 0.63 -9.38
N GLU A 358 -26.03 0.26 -9.54
CA GLU A 358 -26.61 -0.90 -8.84
C GLU A 358 -26.01 -2.22 -9.32
N GLU A 359 -25.86 -2.38 -10.64
CA GLU A 359 -25.19 -3.53 -11.27
C GLU A 359 -23.75 -3.67 -10.75
N LEU A 360 -22.96 -2.59 -10.84
CA LEU A 360 -21.56 -2.58 -10.44
C LEU A 360 -21.40 -2.82 -8.94
N THR A 361 -22.30 -2.30 -8.11
CA THR A 361 -22.31 -2.56 -6.67
C THR A 361 -22.53 -4.06 -6.37
N ALA A 362 -23.44 -4.71 -7.09
CA ALA A 362 -23.68 -6.14 -6.94
C ALA A 362 -22.46 -6.98 -7.36
N VAL A 363 -21.82 -6.61 -8.48
CA VAL A 363 -20.56 -7.22 -8.94
C VAL A 363 -19.48 -7.08 -7.88
N LEU A 364 -19.28 -5.87 -7.33
CA LEU A 364 -18.25 -5.61 -6.32
C LEU A 364 -18.48 -6.42 -5.05
N LYS A 365 -19.72 -6.54 -4.56
CA LYS A 365 -20.04 -7.36 -3.38
C LYS A 365 -19.62 -8.83 -3.57
N GLU A 366 -19.92 -9.41 -4.72
CA GLU A 366 -19.53 -10.79 -5.02
C GLU A 366 -18.01 -10.92 -5.16
N ARG A 367 -17.35 -9.97 -5.82
CA ARG A 367 -15.88 -9.95 -5.92
C ARG A 367 -15.22 -9.81 -4.54
N ASN A 368 -15.76 -8.97 -3.67
CA ASN A 368 -15.25 -8.79 -2.30
C ASN A 368 -15.33 -10.08 -1.50
N ARG A 369 -16.45 -10.82 -1.58
CA ARG A 369 -16.60 -12.15 -0.94
C ARG A 369 -15.47 -13.10 -1.40
N VAL A 370 -15.23 -13.17 -2.71
CA VAL A 370 -14.15 -14.00 -3.28
C VAL A 370 -12.76 -13.54 -2.80
N MET A 371 -12.51 -12.24 -2.69
CA MET A 371 -11.22 -11.73 -2.20
C MET A 371 -11.00 -12.10 -0.72
N SER A 372 -12.02 -11.93 0.12
CA SER A 372 -11.94 -12.30 1.54
C SER A 372 -11.67 -13.80 1.73
N GLU A 373 -12.40 -14.68 1.04
CA GLU A 373 -12.18 -16.13 1.10
C GLU A 373 -10.76 -16.55 0.63
N ARG A 374 -10.20 -15.85 -0.36
CA ARG A 374 -8.82 -16.09 -0.80
C ARG A 374 -7.79 -15.66 0.24
N LEU A 375 -8.02 -14.55 0.94
CA LEU A 375 -7.13 -14.08 2.00
C LEU A 375 -7.19 -14.96 3.24
N GLU A 376 -8.37 -15.44 3.64
CA GLU A 376 -8.51 -16.42 4.72
C GLU A 376 -7.66 -17.67 4.45
N ARG A 377 -7.73 -18.20 3.21
CA ARG A 377 -6.86 -19.30 2.79
C ARG A 377 -5.37 -18.95 2.84
N GLN A 378 -4.98 -17.74 2.44
CA GLN A 378 -3.59 -17.30 2.53
C GLN A 378 -3.11 -17.29 3.98
N PHE A 379 -3.92 -16.75 4.89
CA PHE A 379 -3.57 -16.65 6.30
C PHE A 379 -3.47 -18.02 6.97
N ALA A 380 -4.31 -18.98 6.59
CA ALA A 380 -4.19 -20.38 7.01
C ALA A 380 -2.85 -20.99 6.52
N ILE A 381 -2.54 -20.90 5.23
CA ILE A 381 -1.29 -21.43 4.65
C ILE A 381 -0.05 -20.78 5.28
N MET A 382 -0.07 -19.46 5.46
CA MET A 382 1.01 -18.73 6.12
C MET A 382 1.19 -19.18 7.57
N SER A 383 0.09 -19.35 8.29
CA SER A 383 0.08 -19.80 9.69
C SER A 383 0.72 -21.18 9.84
N GLU A 384 0.26 -22.15 9.05
CA GLU A 384 0.77 -23.52 9.05
C GLU A 384 2.26 -23.56 8.68
N SER A 385 2.64 -22.91 7.59
CA SER A 385 4.02 -22.96 7.07
C SER A 385 5.03 -22.21 7.91
N VAL A 386 4.67 -21.04 8.45
CA VAL A 386 5.63 -20.14 9.09
C VAL A 386 5.52 -20.17 10.60
N VAL A 387 4.32 -20.10 11.18
CA VAL A 387 4.13 -19.88 12.61
C VAL A 387 4.01 -21.19 13.38
N GLU A 388 3.18 -22.11 12.90
CA GLU A 388 3.02 -23.42 13.52
C GLU A 388 4.23 -24.30 13.20
N GLY A 389 4.67 -24.28 11.94
CA GLY A 389 5.87 -24.98 11.53
C GLY A 389 7.13 -24.53 12.28
N SER A 390 7.26 -23.28 12.75
CA SER A 390 8.47 -22.87 13.51
C SER A 390 8.58 -23.52 14.89
N ARG A 391 7.52 -24.20 15.36
CA ARG A 391 7.49 -24.91 16.64
C ARG A 391 8.01 -26.35 16.54
N THR A 392 8.11 -26.89 15.31
CA THR A 392 8.68 -28.20 14.98
C THR A 392 10.08 -28.04 14.42
#